data_AF-A0A387HCH4-F1
#
_entry.id   AF-A0A387HCH4-F1
#
_cell.length_a   1.000
_cell.length_b   1.000
_cell.length_c   1.000
_cell.angle_alpha   90.00
_cell.angle_beta   90.00
_cell.angle_gamma   90.00
#
_symmetry.space_group_name_H-M   'P 1'
#
loop_
_entity.id
_entity.type
_entity.pdbx_description
1 polymer ?
#
loop_
_entity_poly.entity_id
_entity_poly.type
_entity_poly.pdbx_seq_one_letter_code
_entity_poly.pdbx_strand_id
1 'polypeptide(L)' 'MSEKDGFEELIGEFAREMENAALEHVASSAFKAARLCGLVVKEAKEWGVPKDLAEAMAADVWQIIMIPTGTEVVEAGE' A
#
# COMPACT_ATOMS: atom_id res chain seq x y z
N MET A 1 22.63 16.53 31.86
CA MET A 1 21.80 16.18 30.69
C MET A 1 21.94 17.31 29.71
N SER A 2 22.47 17.02 28.53
CA SER A 2 22.69 18.01 27.47
C SER A 2 21.36 18.27 26.76
N GLU A 3 21.00 19.52 26.49
CA GLU A 3 19.76 19.89 25.76
C GLU A 3 19.69 19.23 24.37
N LYS A 4 20.82 18.81 23.80
CA LYS A 4 20.87 18.07 22.53
C LYS A 4 20.26 16.67 22.63
N ASP A 5 20.37 16.01 23.79
CA ASP A 5 19.83 14.66 23.98
C ASP A 5 18.28 14.68 23.94
N GLY A 6 17.67 15.72 24.50
CA GLY A 6 16.20 15.86 24.52
C GLY A 6 15.58 16.25 23.17
N PHE A 7 16.33 16.94 22.30
CA PHE A 7 15.85 17.28 20.95
C PHE A 7 15.94 16.09 19.98
N GLU A 8 17.00 15.29 20.07
CA GLU A 8 17.15 14.06 19.29
C GLU A 8 16.11 13.00 19.70
N GLU A 9 15.79 12.91 20.99
CA GLU A 9 14.72 12.03 21.50
C GLU A 9 13.34 12.44 20.96
N LEU A 10 13.04 13.74 20.92
CA LEU A 10 11.78 14.27 20.38
C LEU A 10 11.61 14.00 18.87
N ILE A 11 12.70 14.13 18.10
CA ILE A 11 12.69 13.82 16.65
C ILE A 11 12.52 12.30 16.44
N GLY A 12 13.16 11.47 17.27
CA GLY A 12 13.01 10.02 17.21
C GLY A 12 11.58 9.56 17.49
N GLU A 13 10.92 10.17 18.47
CA GLU A 13 9.50 9.89 18.77
C GLU A 13 8.58 10.31 17.63
N PHE A 14 8.76 11.51 17.08
CA PHE A 14 7.98 12.00 15.95
C PHE A 14 8.16 11.15 14.68
N ALA A 15 9.40 10.74 14.37
CA ALA A 15 9.67 9.85 13.25
C ALA A 15 8.98 8.49 13.41
N ARG A 16 8.98 7.94 14.63
CA ARG A 16 8.30 6.68 14.95
C ARG A 16 6.78 6.80 14.83
N GLU A 17 6.20 7.93 15.25
CA GLU A 17 4.77 8.20 15.08
C GLU A 17 4.37 8.32 13.62
N MET A 18 5.16 9.03 12.80
CA MET A 18 4.95 9.11 11.36
C MET A 18 5.04 7.75 10.68
N GLU A 19 6.03 6.94 11.05
CA GLU A 19 6.20 5.58 10.52
C GLU A 19 5.00 4.70 10.90
N ASN A 20 4.56 4.75 12.16
CA ASN A 20 3.37 4.01 12.61
C ASN A 20 2.11 4.44 11.84
N ALA A 21 1.89 5.74 11.64
CA ALA A 21 0.77 6.24 10.87
C ALA A 21 0.82 5.82 9.40
N ALA A 22 2.01 5.82 8.79
CA ALA A 22 2.21 5.33 7.43
C ALA A 22 1.92 3.82 7.35
N LEU A 23 2.40 3.03 8.31
CA LEU A 23 2.12 1.59 8.40
C LEU A 23 0.62 1.31 8.57
N GLU A 24 -0.08 2.05 9.44
CA GLU A 24 -1.53 1.92 9.60
C GLU A 24 -2.28 2.23 8.31
N HIS A 25 -1.86 3.28 7.59
CA HIS A 25 -2.47 3.65 6.32
C HIS A 25 -2.25 2.56 5.26
N VAL A 26 -1.02 2.07 5.12
CA VAL A 26 -0.68 0.99 4.19
C VAL A 26 -1.43 -0.29 4.54
N ALA A 27 -1.53 -0.64 5.82
CA ALA A 27 -2.28 -1.81 6.28
C ALA A 27 -3.78 -1.68 5.94
N SER A 28 -4.38 -0.51 6.20
CA SER A 28 -5.78 -0.24 5.83
C SER A 28 -6.03 -0.39 4.33
N SER A 29 -5.12 0.14 3.51
CA SER A 29 -5.18 0.02 2.05
C SER A 29 -5.04 -1.43 1.58
N ALA A 30 -4.10 -2.19 2.17
CA ALA A 30 -3.94 -3.62 1.89
C ALA A 30 -5.19 -4.43 2.21
N PHE A 31 -5.86 -4.16 3.34
CA PHE A 31 -7.12 -4.83 3.70
C PHE A 31 -8.24 -4.55 2.68
N LYS A 32 -8.36 -3.30 2.24
CA LYS A 32 -9.35 -2.90 1.22
C LYS A 32 -9.03 -3.55 -0.13
N ALA A 33 -7.76 -3.55 -0.54
CA ALA A 33 -7.29 -4.20 -1.76
C ALA A 33 -7.58 -5.71 -1.73
N ALA A 34 -7.27 -6.40 -0.63
CA ALA A 34 -7.55 -7.82 -0.47
C ALA A 34 -9.04 -8.14 -0.63
N ARG A 35 -9.91 -7.30 -0.04
CA ARG A 35 -11.37 -7.45 -0.16
C ARG A 35 -11.83 -7.29 -1.61
N LEU A 36 -11.30 -6.30 -2.32
CA LEU A 36 -11.60 -6.09 -3.75
C LEU A 36 -11.14 -7.26 -4.61
N CYS A 37 -9.93 -7.78 -4.37
CA CYS A 37 -9.42 -8.96 -5.07
C CYS A 37 -10.33 -10.17 -4.87
N GLY A 38 -10.82 -10.39 -3.64
CA GLY A 38 -11.78 -11.45 -3.34
C GLY A 38 -13.10 -11.31 -4.10
N LEU A 39 -13.59 -10.07 -4.27
CA LEU A 39 -14.80 -9.80 -5.08
C LEU A 39 -14.57 -10.11 -6.55
N VAL A 40 -13.42 -9.71 -7.12
CA VAL A 40 -13.06 -10.00 -8.52
C VAL A 40 -13.05 -11.50 -8.77
N VAL A 41 -12.41 -12.30 -7.91
CA VAL A 41 -12.40 -13.76 -8.05
C VAL A 41 -13.83 -14.33 -7.97
N LYS A 42 -14.64 -13.83 -7.04
CA LYS A 42 -16.01 -14.29 -6.85
C LYS A 42 -16.87 -14.01 -8.09
N GLU A 43 -16.89 -12.78 -8.58
CA GLU A 43 -17.69 -12.37 -9.74
C GLU A 43 -17.22 -13.05 -11.02
N ALA A 44 -15.91 -13.16 -11.24
CA ALA A 44 -15.36 -13.87 -12.39
C ALA A 44 -15.80 -15.34 -12.41
N LYS A 45 -15.80 -16.02 -11.25
CA LYS A 45 -16.33 -17.38 -11.13
C LYS A 45 -17.83 -17.46 -11.44
N GLU A 46 -18.62 -16.50 -10.95
CA GLU A 46 -20.06 -16.42 -11.24
C GLU A 46 -20.34 -16.22 -12.74
N TRP A 47 -19.44 -15.57 -13.47
CA TRP A 47 -19.52 -15.39 -14.92
C TRP A 47 -18.93 -16.56 -15.72
N GLY A 48 -18.49 -17.63 -15.07
CA GLY A 48 -17.93 -18.82 -15.72
C GLY A 48 -16.48 -18.66 -16.20
N VAL A 49 -15.75 -17.67 -15.69
CA VAL A 49 -14.33 -17.48 -16.01
C VAL A 49 -13.51 -18.64 -15.42
N PRO A 50 -12.56 -19.23 -16.18
CA PRO A 50 -11.65 -20.24 -15.67
C PRO A 50 -10.90 -19.74 -14.42
N LYS A 51 -10.71 -20.64 -13.44
CA LYS A 51 -10.12 -20.31 -12.13
C LYS A 51 -8.80 -19.53 -12.26
N ASP A 52 -7.89 -19.99 -13.11
CA ASP A 52 -6.57 -19.38 -13.24
C ASP A 52 -6.64 -17.95 -13.80
N LEU A 53 -7.60 -17.69 -14.70
CA LEU A 53 -7.83 -16.35 -15.24
C LEU A 53 -8.49 -15.43 -14.20
N ALA A 54 -9.42 -15.95 -13.39
CA ALA A 54 -10.02 -15.19 -12.29
C ALA A 54 -8.97 -14.81 -11.22
N GLU A 55 -8.03 -15.71 -10.92
CA GLU A 55 -6.92 -15.44 -10.00
C GLU A 55 -5.93 -14.42 -10.59
N ALA A 56 -5.64 -14.49 -11.89
CA ALA A 56 -4.83 -13.48 -12.58
C ALA A 56 -5.48 -12.09 -12.55
N MET A 57 -6.78 -11.98 -12.83
CA MET A 57 -7.52 -10.71 -12.76
C MET A 57 -7.48 -10.08 -11.37
N ALA A 58 -7.59 -10.89 -10.32
CA ALA A 58 -7.48 -10.41 -8.95
C ALA A 58 -6.06 -9.97 -8.60
N ALA A 59 -5.04 -10.68 -9.10
CA ALA A 59 -3.64 -10.28 -8.94
C ALA A 59 -3.35 -8.93 -9.62
N ASP A 60 -3.88 -8.70 -10.83
CA ASP A 60 -3.73 -7.41 -11.53
C ASP A 60 -4.34 -6.25 -10.71
N VAL A 61 -5.53 -6.47 -10.14
CA VAL A 61 -6.18 -5.47 -9.27
C VAL A 61 -5.35 -5.19 -8.02
N TRP A 62 -4.76 -6.22 -7.40
CA TRP A 62 -3.84 -6.04 -6.28
C TRP A 62 -2.66 -5.14 -6.66
N GLN A 63 -2.02 -5.42 -7.79
CA GLN A 63 -0.85 -4.67 -8.26
C GLN A 63 -1.21 -3.21 -8.54
N ILE A 64 -2.33 -2.94 -9.21
CA ILE A 64 -2.79 -1.57 -9.51
C ILE A 64 -3.01 -0.75 -8.23
N ILE A 65 -3.55 -1.37 -7.18
CA ILE A 65 -3.88 -0.67 -5.93
C ILE A 65 -2.66 -0.51 -5.02
N MET A 66 -1.82 -1.54 -4.94
CA MET A 66 -0.74 -1.61 -3.96
C MET A 66 0.59 -1.07 -4.47
N ILE A 67 0.81 -1.02 -5.78
CA ILE A 67 1.99 -0.38 -6.37
C ILE A 67 1.58 1.03 -6.79
N PRO A 68 2.14 2.08 -6.17
CA PRO A 68 1.91 3.44 -6.63
C PRO A 68 2.42 3.57 -8.06
N THR A 69 1.51 3.73 -9.02
CA THR A 69 1.84 4.01 -10.43
C THR A 69 2.30 5.45 -10.67
N GLY A 70 2.57 6.20 -9.60
CA GLY A 70 3.20 7.51 -9.62
C GLY A 70 4.72 7.41 -9.56
N THR A 71 5.35 6.75 -10.53
CA THR A 71 6.71 7.16 -10.95
C THR A 71 6.51 8.22 -12.02
N GLU A 72 6.04 9.41 -11.62
CA GLU A 72 6.45 10.60 -12.36
C GLU A 72 7.96 10.68 -12.13
N VAL A 73 8.71 10.25 -13.13
CA VAL A 73 10.14 10.55 -13.23
C VAL A 73 10.20 12.06 -13.26
N VAL A 74 10.46 12.68 -12.11
CA VAL A 74 10.84 14.09 -12.08
C VAL A 74 12.20 14.11 -12.76
N GLU A 75 12.24 14.43 -14.05
CA GLU A 75 13.48 14.80 -14.73
C GLU A 75 14.11 15.90 -13.88
N ALA A 76 15.20 15.55 -13.20
CA ALA A 76 16.04 16.52 -12.53
C ALA A 76 16.47 17.51 -13.61
N GLY A 77 16.00 18.76 -13.47
CA GLY A 77 16.09 19.78 -14.49
C GLY A 77 17.48 19.95 -15.09
N GLU A 78 17.48 20.24 -16.39
CA GLU A 78 18.58 20.94 -17.06
C GLU A 78 18.59 22.44 -16.71
#